data_AF-A0A965V3C7-F1
#
_entry.id   AF-A0A965V3C7-F1
#
_cell.length_a   1.000
_cell.length_b   1.000
_cell.length_c   1.000
_cell.angle_alpha   90.00
_cell.angle_beta   90.00
_cell.angle_gamma   90.00
#
_symmetry.space_group_name_H-M   'P 1'
#
loop_
_entity.id
_entity.type
_entity.pdbx_description
1 polymer ?
#
loop_
_entity_poly.entity_id
_entity_poly.type
_entity_poly.pdbx_seq_one_letter_code
_entity_poly.pdbx_strand_id
1 'polypeptide(L)'
;MARMFRLAASLTLLSAALAQPAFSQQRPAQNKLTLEQYLDWEDVQSPQLSPDGSQVIYTRRWVDKMNDKWETTLWVMNADGSHARQLGNGSDVRWSPDGK
;
A
#
# COMPACT_ATOMS: atom_id res chain seq x y z
N MET A 1 31.54 -73.60 -23.51
CA MET A 1 30.72 -73.73 -24.75
C MET A 1 29.26 -73.66 -24.28
N ALA A 2 28.34 -72.81 -24.73
CA ALA A 2 28.15 -72.09 -25.98
C ALA A 2 27.56 -70.68 -25.72
N ARG A 3 27.70 -69.77 -26.69
CA ARG A 3 27.14 -68.41 -26.71
C ARG A 3 25.71 -68.42 -27.27
N MET A 4 24.79 -67.63 -26.71
CA MET A 4 23.54 -67.16 -27.37
C MET A 4 23.14 -65.82 -26.72
N PHE A 5 23.41 -64.67 -27.34
CA PHE A 5 22.57 -63.91 -28.29
C PHE A 5 21.47 -63.04 -27.63
N ARG A 6 21.74 -61.73 -27.57
CA ARG A 6 20.89 -60.53 -27.83
C ARG A 6 19.49 -60.50 -27.18
N LEU A 7 19.08 -59.45 -26.47
CA LEU A 7 18.72 -58.16 -27.05
C LEU A 7 18.72 -57.07 -25.96
N ALA A 8 19.34 -55.92 -26.25
CA ALA A 8 19.09 -54.69 -25.53
C ALA A 8 17.68 -54.19 -25.90
N ALA A 9 16.81 -53.99 -24.90
CA ALA A 9 15.56 -53.27 -25.08
C ALA A 9 15.69 -51.93 -24.36
N SER A 10 16.27 -50.97 -25.06
CA SER A 10 16.28 -49.56 -24.71
C SER A 10 14.84 -49.06 -24.74
N LEU A 11 14.20 -48.95 -23.58
CA LEU A 11 12.88 -48.34 -23.48
C LEU A 11 13.07 -46.82 -23.32
N THR A 12 13.28 -46.13 -24.44
CA THR A 12 13.09 -44.68 -24.54
C THR A 12 11.65 -44.36 -24.14
N LEU A 13 11.47 -43.83 -22.94
CA LEU A 13 10.21 -43.22 -22.50
C LEU A 13 9.91 -42.04 -23.42
N LEU A 14 9.02 -42.29 -24.38
CA LEU A 14 8.48 -41.32 -25.32
C LEU A 14 7.72 -40.26 -24.53
N SER A 15 8.26 -39.04 -24.51
CA SER A 15 7.69 -37.87 -23.86
C SER A 15 6.35 -37.48 -24.48
N ALA A 16 5.24 -37.89 -23.88
CA ALA A 16 3.97 -37.22 -24.09
C ALA A 16 3.91 -35.99 -23.18
N ALA A 17 4.61 -34.93 -23.57
CA ALA A 17 4.34 -33.59 -23.05
C ALA A 17 2.97 -33.18 -23.60
N LEU A 18 1.90 -33.55 -22.87
CA LEU A 18 0.59 -32.95 -23.06
C LEU A 18 0.83 -31.44 -23.00
N ALA A 19 0.60 -30.75 -24.11
CA ALA A 19 0.59 -29.30 -24.17
C ALA A 19 -0.43 -28.82 -23.14
N GLN A 20 0.05 -28.52 -21.94
CA GLN A 20 -0.76 -27.86 -20.95
C GLN A 20 -1.18 -26.56 -21.61
N PRO A 21 -2.48 -26.26 -21.74
CA PRO A 21 -2.86 -24.90 -22.09
C PRO A 21 -2.18 -24.05 -21.03
N ALA A 22 -1.22 -23.24 -21.47
CA ALA A 22 -0.67 -22.22 -20.62
C ALA A 22 -1.86 -21.30 -20.33
N PHE A 23 -2.56 -21.58 -19.24
CA PHE A 23 -3.27 -20.54 -18.54
C PHE A 23 -2.15 -19.56 -18.23
N SER A 24 -2.03 -18.53 -19.08
CA SER A 24 -1.38 -17.30 -18.68
C SER A 24 -2.12 -16.91 -17.41
N GLN A 25 -1.56 -17.27 -16.26
CA GLN A 25 -1.95 -16.67 -15.00
C GLN A 25 -1.72 -15.20 -15.24
N GLN A 26 -2.82 -14.50 -15.51
CA GLN A 26 -2.84 -13.07 -15.65
C GLN A 26 -2.37 -12.59 -14.29
N ARG A 27 -1.06 -12.27 -14.19
CA ARG A 27 -0.48 -11.75 -12.95
C ARG A 27 -1.41 -10.62 -12.55
N PRO A 28 -1.99 -10.63 -11.33
CA PRO A 28 -2.81 -9.52 -10.88
C PRO A 28 -1.99 -8.28 -11.17
N ALA A 29 -2.56 -7.35 -11.95
CA ALA A 29 -1.79 -6.28 -12.54
C ALA A 29 -1.12 -5.52 -11.38
N GLN A 30 0.20 -5.71 -11.24
CA GLN A 30 0.94 -5.30 -10.05
C GLN A 30 0.97 -3.77 -9.87
N ASN A 31 0.42 -3.03 -10.85
CA ASN A 31 0.39 -1.58 -10.92
C ASN A 31 -1.04 -1.00 -10.99
N LYS A 32 -2.08 -1.76 -10.62
CA LYS A 32 -3.45 -1.23 -10.54
C LYS A 32 -3.80 -0.88 -9.11
N LEU A 33 -4.32 0.33 -8.91
CA LEU A 33 -4.93 0.76 -7.65
C LEU A 33 -6.17 -0.10 -7.37
N THR A 34 -6.23 -0.73 -6.19
CA THR A 34 -7.45 -1.40 -5.73
C THR A 34 -8.33 -0.44 -4.93
N LEU A 35 -9.61 -0.77 -4.77
CA LEU A 35 -10.51 0.01 -3.93
C LEU A 35 -10.02 0.04 -2.47
N GLU A 36 -9.54 -1.10 -1.97
CA GLU A 36 -9.03 -1.23 -0.61
C GLU A 36 -7.87 -0.27 -0.37
N GLN A 37 -6.92 -0.21 -1.32
CA GLN A 37 -5.79 0.70 -1.30
C GLN A 37 -6.22 2.17 -1.35
N TYR A 38 -7.18 2.51 -2.22
CA TYR A 38 -7.73 3.86 -2.28
C TYR A 38 -8.36 4.27 -0.94
N LEU A 39 -9.10 3.36 -0.28
CA LEU A 39 -9.72 3.62 1.01
C LEU A 39 -8.72 3.63 2.18
N ASP A 40 -7.50 3.12 2.00
CA ASP A 40 -6.39 3.24 2.96
C ASP A 40 -5.62 4.56 2.83
N TRP A 41 -5.90 5.37 1.80
CA TRP A 41 -5.22 6.65 1.63
C TRP A 41 -5.66 7.67 2.66
N GLU A 42 -4.69 8.49 3.03
CA GLU A 42 -4.89 9.60 3.94
C GLU A 42 -4.39 10.88 3.29
N ASP A 43 -5.15 11.95 3.47
CA ASP A 43 -4.85 13.25 2.90
C ASP A 43 -4.44 14.24 3.99
N VAL A 44 -3.43 15.05 3.69
CA VAL A 44 -2.97 16.13 4.56
C VAL A 44 -3.49 17.43 3.98
N GLN A 45 -4.26 18.16 4.78
CA GLN A 45 -5.01 19.33 4.34
C GLN A 45 -4.69 20.55 5.21
N SER A 46 -4.87 21.73 4.62
CA SER A 46 -4.83 23.03 5.28
C SER A 46 -3.61 23.27 6.22
N PRO A 47 -2.36 22.98 5.79
CA PRO A 47 -1.20 23.24 6.64
C PRO A 47 -1.03 24.74 6.89
N GLN A 48 -0.69 25.10 8.13
CA GLN A 48 -0.40 26.48 8.52
C GLN A 48 0.83 26.53 9.43
N LEU A 49 1.79 27.37 9.07
CA LEU A 49 2.93 27.70 9.91
C LEU A 49 2.50 28.59 11.08
N SER A 50 3.02 28.35 12.27
CA SER A 50 2.82 29.22 13.43
C SER A 50 3.43 30.61 13.20
N PRO A 51 2.95 31.67 13.88
CA PRO A 51 3.49 33.03 13.70
C PRO A 51 4.99 33.17 13.95
N ASP A 52 5.55 32.38 14.88
CA ASP A 52 6.98 32.33 15.20
C ASP A 52 7.79 31.40 14.27
N GLY A 53 7.13 30.68 13.36
CA GLY A 53 7.76 29.75 12.43
C GLY A 53 8.22 28.43 13.03
N SER A 54 7.96 28.15 14.32
CA SER A 54 8.51 26.96 14.99
C SER A 54 7.71 25.69 14.74
N GLN A 55 6.42 25.79 14.43
CA GLN A 55 5.49 24.67 14.32
C GLN A 55 4.59 24.78 13.09
N VAL A 56 4.10 23.63 12.63
CA VAL A 56 3.06 23.53 11.60
C VAL A 56 1.86 22.81 12.19
N ILE A 57 0.68 23.41 12.07
CA ILE A 57 -0.60 22.74 12.32
C ILE A 57 -1.21 22.33 10.99
N TYR A 58 -1.85 21.17 10.95
CA TYR A 58 -2.48 20.62 9.75
C TYR A 58 -3.61 19.67 10.12
N THR A 59 -4.42 19.28 9.15
CA THR A 59 -5.43 18.24 9.32
C THR A 59 -5.09 16.99 8.52
N ARG A 60 -5.41 15.83 9.07
CA ARG A 60 -5.25 14.52 8.42
C ARG A 60 -6.62 13.87 8.25
N ARG A 61 -7.01 13.61 7.01
CA ARG A 61 -8.31 13.08 6.63
C ARG A 61 -8.17 11.64 6.13
N TRP A 62 -9.05 10.75 6.59
CA TRP A 62 -9.04 9.32 6.26
C TRP A 62 -10.45 8.74 6.24
N VAL A 63 -10.61 7.52 5.72
CA VAL A 63 -11.90 6.82 5.66
C VAL A 63 -12.04 5.85 6.83
N ASP A 64 -13.05 6.07 7.67
CA ASP A 64 -13.52 5.06 8.61
C ASP A 64 -14.39 4.05 7.87
N LYS A 65 -13.75 2.96 7.43
CA LYS A 65 -14.39 1.90 6.64
C LYS A 65 -15.48 1.15 7.42
N MET A 66 -15.40 1.12 8.75
CA MET A 66 -16.37 0.39 9.58
C MET A 66 -17.70 1.14 9.64
N ASN A 67 -17.64 2.46 9.73
CA ASN A 67 -18.81 3.33 9.88
C ASN A 67 -19.20 4.07 8.60
N ASP A 68 -18.56 3.75 7.46
CA ASP A 68 -18.80 4.34 6.14
C ASP A 68 -18.80 5.89 6.16
N LYS A 69 -17.76 6.47 6.76
CA LYS A 69 -17.64 7.93 6.93
C LYS A 69 -16.22 8.43 6.73
N TRP A 70 -16.11 9.73 6.46
CA TRP A 70 -14.84 10.44 6.48
C TRP A 70 -14.55 10.98 7.87
N GLU A 71 -13.32 10.80 8.32
CA GLU A 71 -12.82 11.32 9.59
C GLU A 71 -11.71 12.34 9.34
N THR A 72 -11.62 13.34 10.22
CA THR A 72 -10.57 14.38 10.14
C THR A 72 -10.01 14.63 11.53
N THR A 73 -8.68 14.60 11.61
CA THR A 73 -7.93 14.77 12.85
C THR A 73 -7.00 15.97 12.73
N LEU A 74 -6.80 16.66 13.84
CA LEU A 74 -5.93 17.83 13.95
C LEU A 74 -4.56 17.38 14.43
N TRP A 75 -3.52 17.87 13.78
CA TRP A 75 -2.14 17.50 14.06
C TRP A 75 -1.25 18.73 14.14
N VAL A 76 -0.20 18.63 14.93
CA VAL A 76 0.87 19.62 15.00
C VAL A 76 2.22 18.92 14.97
N MET A 77 3.19 19.54 14.31
CA MET A 77 4.58 19.09 14.25
C MET A 77 5.52 20.30 14.31
N ASN A 78 6.80 20.06 14.58
CA ASN A 78 7.82 21.08 14.40
C ASN A 78 7.97 21.44 12.92
N ALA A 79 8.45 22.64 12.62
CA ALA A 79 8.62 23.11 11.23
C ALA A 79 9.62 22.27 10.40
N ASP A 80 10.50 21.50 11.06
CA ASP A 80 11.39 20.52 10.42
C ASP A 80 10.73 19.15 10.14
N GLY A 81 9.45 18.98 10.50
CA GLY A 81 8.67 17.75 10.35
C GLY A 81 8.79 16.77 11.52
N SER A 82 9.60 17.07 12.53
CA SER A 82 9.75 16.21 13.71
C SER A 82 8.60 16.40 14.70
N HIS A 83 8.47 15.46 15.65
CA HIS A 83 7.53 15.54 16.79
C HIS A 83 6.06 15.74 16.42
N ALA A 84 5.61 15.14 15.30
CA ALA A 84 4.21 15.12 14.92
C ALA A 84 3.34 14.44 15.98
N ARG A 85 2.26 15.11 16.40
CA ARG A 85 1.28 14.57 17.35
C ARG A 85 -0.13 15.03 17.02
N GLN A 86 -1.11 14.19 17.34
CA GLN A 86 -2.52 14.52 17.23
C GLN A 86 -2.94 15.43 18.39
N LEU A 87 -3.76 16.44 18.09
CA LEU A 87 -4.38 17.35 19.06
C LEU A 87 -5.85 16.99 19.35
N GLY A 88 -6.55 16.42 18.37
CA GLY A 88 -7.96 16.03 18.52
C GLY A 88 -8.63 15.73 17.19
N ASN A 89 -9.97 15.74 17.20
CA ASN A 89 -10.81 15.57 16.01
C ASN A 89 -11.37 16.93 15.58
N GLY A 90 -11.46 17.17 14.27
CA GLY A 90 -12.01 18.41 13.73
C GLY A 90 -11.29 18.93 12.49
N SER A 91 -11.76 20.08 12.01
CA SER A 91 -11.26 20.77 10.82
C SER A 91 -11.18 22.27 11.06
N ASP A 92 -10.69 23.04 10.09
CA ASP A 92 -10.66 24.52 10.10
C ASP A 92 -9.89 25.16 11.27
N VAL A 93 -8.81 24.53 11.69
CA VAL A 93 -7.96 25.08 12.74
C VAL A 93 -7.17 26.30 12.26
N ARG A 94 -6.97 27.25 13.18
CA ARG A 94 -6.20 28.47 12.99
C ARG A 94 -5.32 28.72 14.20
N TRP A 95 -4.10 29.19 13.94
CA TRP A 95 -3.25 29.72 14.99
C TRP A 95 -3.88 30.98 15.59
N SER A 96 -3.71 31.15 16.89
CA SER A 96 -3.85 32.45 17.52
C SER A 96 -2.84 33.43 16.89
N PRO A 97 -3.18 34.72 16.77
CA PRO A 97 -2.25 35.71 16.20
C PRO A 97 -0.93 35.82 16.97
N ASP A 98 -0.92 35.52 18.27
CA ASP A 98 0.26 35.53 19.14
C ASP A 98 1.00 34.19 19.20
N GLY A 99 0.51 33.16 18.49
CA GLY A 99 1.16 31.85 18.36
C GLY A 99 1.08 30.96 19.61
N LYS A 100 0.25 31.32 20.59
CA LYS A 100 -0.01 30.54 21.80
C LYS A 100 -1.22 29.64 21.69
#